data_AF-B7VQZ8-F1
#
_entry.id   AF-B7VQZ8-F1
#
_cell.length_a   1.000
_cell.length_b   1.000
_cell.length_c   1.000
_cell.angle_alpha   90.00
_cell.angle_beta   90.00
_cell.angle_gamma   90.00
#
_symmetry.space_group_name_H-M   'P 1'
#
loop_
_entity.id
_entity.type
_entity.pdbx_description
1 polymer ?
#
loop_
_entity_poly.entity_id
_entity_poly.type
_entity_poly.pdbx_seq_one_letter_code
_entity_poly.pdbx_strand_id
1 'polypeptide(L)'
;MTYCKINEMKVSPTMAGYLREIESKVELGNLLAISVSSIPLLELFTTRVAPHTRIKEIGEYDWEQFGSAMLSIYPTTRRLVNVIADEARLYSKNRQEVQFWSCVYDATR
;
A
#
# COMPACT_ATOMS: atom_id res chain seq x y z
N MET A 1 -7.72 13.37 2.11
CA MET A 1 -7.88 12.40 1.02
C MET A 1 -9.36 12.16 0.85
N THR A 2 -9.92 12.41 -0.33
CA THR A 2 -11.35 12.15 -0.57
C THR A 2 -11.50 10.65 -0.81
N TYR A 3 -12.06 9.94 0.16
CA TYR A 3 -12.66 8.60 0.07
C TYR A 3 -11.97 7.59 -0.88
N CYS A 4 -10.84 7.02 -0.43
CA CYS A 4 -10.36 5.80 -1.07
C CYS A 4 -11.11 4.60 -0.49
N LYS A 5 -11.93 3.96 -1.32
CA LYS A 5 -12.58 2.70 -0.99
C LYS A 5 -12.18 1.65 -2.02
N ILE A 6 -11.59 0.56 -1.55
CA ILE A 6 -11.26 -0.58 -2.39
C ILE A 6 -12.21 -1.71 -2.00
N ASN A 7 -13.04 -2.14 -2.96
CA ASN A 7 -13.84 -3.35 -2.80
C ASN A 7 -12.94 -4.58 -2.89
N GLU A 8 -13.52 -5.77 -2.69
CA GLU A 8 -12.77 -7.01 -2.84
C GLU A 8 -12.03 -7.11 -4.19
N MET A 9 -10.73 -7.39 -4.13
CA MET A 9 -9.87 -7.52 -5.32
C MET A 9 -8.90 -8.70 -5.19
N LYS A 10 -8.34 -9.12 -6.33
CA LYS A 10 -7.29 -10.15 -6.38
C LYS A 10 -5.97 -9.53 -6.78
N VAL A 11 -4.92 -9.87 -6.05
CA VAL A 11 -3.55 -9.45 -6.34
C VAL A 11 -3.08 -10.10 -7.64
N SER A 12 -2.70 -9.31 -8.64
CA SER A 12 -2.02 -9.83 -9.82
C SER A 12 -0.54 -10.15 -9.53
N PRO A 13 0.12 -10.95 -10.38
CA PRO A 13 1.57 -11.12 -10.29
C PRO A 13 2.35 -9.81 -10.32
N THR A 14 1.87 -8.82 -11.08
CA THR A 14 2.48 -7.48 -11.16
C THR A 14 2.36 -6.74 -9.83
N MET A 15 1.16 -6.69 -9.25
CA MET A 15 0.95 -6.07 -7.93
C MET A 15 1.78 -6.75 -6.84
N ALA A 16 1.84 -8.09 -6.83
CA ALA A 16 2.68 -8.84 -5.89
C ALA A 16 4.18 -8.49 -6.05
N GLY A 17 4.62 -8.18 -7.26
CA GLY A 17 5.98 -7.69 -7.54
C GLY A 17 6.26 -6.36 -6.84
N TYR A 18 5.39 -5.38 -7.01
CA TYR A 18 5.53 -4.06 -6.38
C TYR A 18 5.41 -4.11 -4.85
N LEU A 19 4.50 -4.94 -4.30
CA LEU A 19 4.40 -5.14 -2.85
C LEU A 19 5.70 -5.73 -2.27
N ARG A 20 6.31 -6.70 -2.98
CA ARG A 20 7.61 -7.27 -2.59
C ARG A 20 8.75 -6.26 -2.70
N GLU A 21 8.71 -5.40 -3.71
CA GLU A 21 9.68 -4.33 -3.86
C GLU A 21 9.63 -3.37 -2.67
N ILE A 22 8.42 -2.95 -2.25
CA ILE A 22 8.23 -2.14 -1.06
C ILE A 22 8.74 -2.87 0.18
N GLU A 23 8.31 -4.12 0.40
CA GLU A 23 8.75 -4.94 1.55
C GLU A 23 10.28 -5.07 1.64
N SER A 24 10.96 -5.24 0.50
CA SER A 24 12.41 -5.46 0.46
C SER A 24 13.26 -4.19 0.50
N LYS A 25 12.74 -3.05 0.03
CA LYS A 25 13.48 -1.77 -0.04
C LYS A 25 13.16 -0.83 1.11
N VAL A 26 12.04 -1.07 1.79
CA VAL A 26 11.47 -0.17 2.76
C VAL A 26 11.27 -0.97 4.04
N GLU A 27 12.07 -0.71 5.08
CA GLU A 27 11.93 -1.36 6.40
C GLU A 27 10.67 -0.86 7.15
N LEU A 28 9.51 -1.02 6.51
CA LEU A 28 8.22 -0.57 7.03
C LEU A 28 7.82 -1.33 8.30
N GLY A 29 8.21 -2.60 8.43
CA GLY A 29 7.83 -3.44 9.56
C GLY A 29 8.22 -2.86 10.92
N ASN A 30 9.43 -2.31 11.05
CA ASN A 30 9.89 -1.72 12.32
C ASN A 30 9.28 -0.33 12.56
N LEU A 31 9.01 0.43 11.50
CA LEU A 31 8.47 1.79 11.59
C LEU A 31 6.96 1.81 11.87
N LEU A 32 6.21 0.90 11.25
CA LEU A 32 4.75 0.76 11.41
C LEU A 32 4.36 0.03 12.70
N ALA A 33 5.27 -0.73 13.32
CA ALA A 33 5.03 -1.35 14.63
C ALA A 33 4.78 -0.32 15.75
N ILE A 34 5.17 0.95 15.54
CA ILE A 34 4.95 2.06 16.48
C ILE A 34 3.53 2.65 16.33
N SER A 35 2.92 2.54 15.15
CA SER A 35 1.54 2.96 14.89
C SER A 35 0.59 1.78 15.12
N VAL A 36 0.04 1.66 16.33
CA VAL A 36 -1.04 0.73 16.75
C VAL A 36 -1.33 -0.39 15.74
N SER A 37 -0.65 -1.52 15.95
CA SER A 37 -0.71 -2.77 15.18
C SER A 37 -2.13 -3.20 14.77
N SER A 38 -2.22 -3.78 13.56
CA SER A 38 -3.33 -4.59 13.01
C SER A 38 -4.32 -3.91 12.06
N ILE A 39 -3.83 -3.15 11.08
CA ILE A 39 -4.65 -2.76 9.92
C ILE A 39 -4.33 -3.71 8.75
N PRO A 40 -5.30 -4.45 8.21
CA PRO A 40 -5.09 -5.38 7.08
C PRO A 40 -4.39 -4.74 5.87
N LEU A 41 -4.60 -3.43 5.66
CA LEU A 41 -3.91 -2.66 4.63
C LEU A 41 -2.38 -2.61 4.85
N LEU A 42 -1.92 -2.46 6.10
CA LEU A 42 -0.48 -2.41 6.42
C LEU A 42 0.20 -3.77 6.27
N GLU A 43 -0.54 -4.87 6.49
CA GLU A 43 -0.03 -6.22 6.28
C GLU A 43 0.37 -6.45 4.81
N LEU A 44 -0.30 -5.80 3.86
CA LEU A 44 0.05 -5.90 2.44
C LEU A 44 1.47 -5.41 2.11
N PHE A 45 1.98 -4.45 2.88
CA PHE A 45 3.28 -3.81 2.64
C PHE A 45 4.40 -4.36 3.52
N THR A 46 4.05 -5.06 4.60
CA THR A 46 5.01 -5.58 5.59
C THR A 46 5.20 -7.10 5.47
N THR A 47 4.35 -7.77 4.70
CA THR A 47 4.43 -9.21 4.48
C THR A 47 4.46 -9.55 3.00
N ARG A 48 5.04 -10.69 2.66
CA ARG A 48 5.06 -11.17 1.27
C ARG A 48 3.68 -11.67 0.87
N VAL A 49 2.99 -10.86 0.08
CA VAL A 49 1.69 -11.21 -0.51
C VAL A 49 1.88 -12.07 -1.76
N ALA A 50 1.26 -13.25 -1.79
CA ALA A 50 1.29 -14.13 -2.96
C ALA A 50 0.36 -13.63 -4.08
N PRO A 51 0.66 -13.88 -5.37
CA PRO A 51 -0.30 -13.66 -6.44
C PRO A 51 -1.61 -14.41 -6.19
N HIS A 52 -2.71 -13.85 -6.66
CA HIS A 52 -4.09 -14.33 -6.45
C HIS A 52 -4.61 -14.28 -5.01
N THR A 53 -3.81 -13.75 -4.06
CA THR A 53 -4.31 -13.41 -2.72
C THR A 53 -5.50 -12.47 -2.85
N ARG A 54 -6.54 -12.75 -2.08
CA ARG A 54 -7.77 -11.96 -2.05
C ARG A 54 -7.64 -10.88 -0.99
N ILE A 55 -7.70 -9.63 -1.42
CA ILE A 55 -7.74 -8.48 -0.52
C ILE A 55 -9.23 -8.22 -0.25
N LYS A 56 -9.60 -8.22 1.04
CA LYS A 56 -10.96 -7.87 1.47
C LYS A 56 -11.19 -6.37 1.28
N GLU A 57 -12.41 -5.91 1.53
CA GLU A 57 -12.72 -4.48 1.50
C GLU A 57 -11.73 -3.68 2.35
N ILE A 58 -11.19 -2.60 1.79
CA ILE A 58 -10.38 -1.60 2.48
C ILE A 58 -11.21 -0.32 2.52
N GLY A 59 -11.63 0.04 3.72
CA GLY A 59 -12.46 1.20 3.99
C GLY A 59 -11.65 2.49 4.07
N GLU A 60 -12.36 3.62 4.07
CA GLU A 60 -11.76 4.96 4.09
C GLU A 60 -10.92 5.19 5.35
N TYR A 61 -11.38 4.69 6.49
CA TYR A 61 -10.65 4.74 7.76
C TYR A 61 -9.30 4.01 7.70
N ASP A 62 -9.20 2.89 6.97
CA ASP A 62 -7.94 2.17 6.80
C ASP A 62 -6.92 3.03 6.05
N TRP A 63 -7.37 3.82 5.06
CA TRP A 63 -6.52 4.73 4.30
C TRP A 63 -6.10 5.96 5.09
N GLU A 64 -6.98 6.51 5.94
CA GLU A 64 -6.61 7.60 6.86
C GLU A 64 -5.50 7.16 7.81
N GLN A 65 -5.64 5.95 8.37
CA GLN A 65 -4.63 5.40 9.26
C GLN A 65 -3.33 5.06 8.53
N PHE A 66 -3.41 4.51 7.32
CA PHE A 66 -2.23 4.29 6.48
C PHE A 66 -1.49 5.60 6.19
N GLY A 67 -2.21 6.65 5.78
CA GLY A 67 -1.63 7.98 5.55
C GLY A 67 -0.98 8.55 6.82
N SER A 68 -1.66 8.46 7.96
CA SER A 68 -1.10 8.90 9.25
C SER A 68 0.18 8.14 9.62
N ALA A 69 0.20 6.82 9.38
CA ALA A 69 1.40 6.02 9.63
C ALA A 69 2.54 6.39 8.67
N MET A 70 2.24 6.60 7.39
CA MET A 70 3.23 7.06 6.40
C MET A 70 3.81 8.44 6.74
N LEU A 71 3.05 9.33 7.39
CA LEU A 71 3.57 10.62 7.88
C LEU A 71 4.60 10.48 9.00
N SER A 72 4.52 9.42 9.81
CA SER A 72 5.50 9.13 10.88
C SER A 72 6.80 8.49 10.37
N ILE A 73 6.81 7.99 9.13
CA ILE A 73 7.98 7.38 8.49
C ILE A 73 8.95 8.45 7.98
N TYR A 74 10.25 8.15 7.99
CA TYR A 74 11.29 9.03 7.45
C TYR A 74 10.95 9.50 6.02
N PRO A 75 11.15 10.78 5.67
CA PRO A 75 10.76 11.32 4.36
C PRO A 75 11.34 10.56 3.17
N THR A 76 12.58 10.09 3.26
CA THR A 76 13.24 9.30 2.21
C THR A 76 12.51 7.98 1.98
N THR A 77 12.17 7.28 3.07
CA THR A 77 11.45 6.01 3.06
C THR A 77 10.04 6.18 2.52
N ARG A 78 9.30 7.22 2.96
CA ARG A 78 7.98 7.57 2.42
C ARG A 78 8.05 7.88 0.91
N ARG A 79 9.07 8.63 0.47
CA ARG A 79 9.28 8.95 -0.94
C ARG A 79 9.53 7.71 -1.80
N LEU A 80 10.25 6.70 -1.29
CA LEU A 80 10.43 5.44 -2.01
C LEU A 80 9.10 4.71 -2.23
N VAL A 81 8.27 4.61 -1.20
CA VAL A 81 6.91 4.03 -1.34
C VAL A 81 6.08 4.81 -2.35
N ASN A 82 6.13 6.15 -2.29
CA ASN A 82 5.43 7.01 -3.24
C ASN A 82 5.85 6.78 -4.69
N VAL A 83 7.16 6.68 -4.97
CA VAL A 83 7.69 6.43 -6.32
C VAL A 83 7.27 5.05 -6.83
N ILE A 84 7.35 4.01 -5.99
CA ILE A 84 6.91 2.66 -6.38
C ILE A 84 5.40 2.64 -6.65
N ALA A 85 4.60 3.33 -5.83
CA ALA A 85 3.16 3.46 -6.05
C ALA A 85 2.83 4.25 -7.33
N ASP A 86 3.60 5.28 -7.65
CA ASP A 86 3.47 6.06 -8.88
C ASP A 86 3.74 5.20 -10.13
N GLU A 87 4.78 4.39 -10.08
CA GLU A 87 5.08 3.43 -11.13
C GLU A 87 3.96 2.38 -11.24
N ALA A 88 3.56 1.79 -10.10
CA ALA A 88 2.56 0.74 -10.08
C ALA A 88 1.19 1.21 -10.58
N ARG A 89 0.75 2.44 -10.28
CA ARG A 89 -0.50 2.99 -10.83
C ARG A 89 -0.44 3.21 -12.34
N LEU A 90 0.74 3.44 -12.92
CA LEU A 90 0.92 3.65 -14.36
C LEU A 90 0.99 2.32 -15.14
N TYR A 91 1.56 1.27 -14.55
CA TYR A 91 1.81 0.00 -15.25
C TYR A 91 0.88 -1.15 -14.84
N SER A 92 0.00 -0.95 -13.85
CA SER A 92 -1.04 -1.93 -13.50
C SER A 92 -2.03 -2.13 -14.66
N LYS A 93 -2.42 -3.39 -14.90
CA LYS A 93 -3.25 -3.76 -16.06
C LYS A 93 -4.74 -3.67 -15.81
N ASN A 94 -5.18 -3.68 -14.55
CA ASN A 94 -6.59 -3.65 -14.20
C ASN A 94 -6.94 -2.42 -13.36
N ARG A 95 -8.18 -1.94 -13.49
CA ARG A 95 -8.65 -0.70 -12.84
C ARG A 95 -8.60 -0.76 -11.31
N GLN A 96 -8.82 -1.93 -10.71
CA GLN A 96 -8.81 -2.07 -9.24
C GLN A 96 -7.41 -1.84 -8.68
N GLU A 97 -6.38 -2.38 -9.34
CA GLU A 97 -4.98 -2.15 -8.97
C GLU A 97 -4.56 -0.70 -9.24
N VAL A 98 -4.94 -0.12 -10.37
CA VAL A 98 -4.67 1.30 -10.64
C VAL A 98 -5.27 2.18 -9.54
N GLN A 99 -6.51 1.89 -9.11
CA GLN A 99 -7.16 2.61 -8.03
C GLN A 99 -6.43 2.40 -6.69
N PHE A 100 -6.11 1.15 -6.34
CA PHE A 100 -5.34 0.83 -5.14
C PHE A 100 -4.03 1.63 -5.09
N TRP A 101 -3.23 1.59 -6.15
CA TRP A 101 -1.95 2.28 -6.20
C TRP A 101 -2.09 3.80 -6.24
N SER A 102 -3.17 4.33 -6.83
CA SER A 102 -3.47 5.76 -6.74
C SER A 102 -3.71 6.20 -5.29
N CYS A 103 -4.40 5.38 -4.50
CA CYS A 103 -4.60 5.67 -3.08
C CYS A 103 -3.31 5.58 -2.26
N VAL A 104 -2.45 4.60 -2.54
CA VAL A 104 -1.11 4.51 -1.91
C VAL A 104 -0.28 5.74 -2.28
N TYR A 105 -0.30 6.15 -3.54
CA TYR A 105 0.39 7.35 -4.02
C TYR A 105 -0.09 8.61 -3.29
N ASP A 106 -1.40 8.80 -3.19
CA ASP A 106 -1.98 9.97 -2.51
C ASP A 106 -1.68 9.98 -1.00
N ALA A 107 -1.71 8.81 -0.34
CA ALA A 107 -1.44 8.68 1.08
C ALA A 107 0.04 8.89 1.47
N THR A 108 0.94 8.87 0.48
CA THR A 108 2.39 8.94 0.71
C THR A 108 3.00 10.27 0.26
N ARG A 109 2.17 11.21 -0.20
CA ARG A 109 2.58 12.57 -0.57
C ARG A 109 2.84 13.42 0.69
#